data_AF-C2FWB1-F1
#
_entry.id   AF-C2FWB1-F1
#
_cell.length_a   1.000
_cell.length_b   1.000
_cell.length_c   1.000
_cell.angle_alpha   90.00
_cell.angle_beta   90.00
_cell.angle_gamma   90.00
#
_symmetry.space_group_name_H-M   'P 1'
#
loop_
_entity.id
_entity.type
_entity.pdbx_description
1 polymer ?
#
loop_
_entity_poly.entity_id
_entity_poly.type
_entity_poly.pdbx_seq_one_letter_code
_entity_poly.pdbx_strand_id
1 'polypeptide(L)' 'MNDKKLEGIQLWADPDNHKLVTQALNILQIPRFLLLDPKGNIVDANALRPSDKRIRSLLDKLLTTADTK' A
#
# COMPACT_ATOMS: atom_id res chain seq x y z
N MET A 1 22.92 -2.75 -15.79
CA MET A 1 21.58 -2.84 -15.16
C MET A 1 21.55 -1.73 -14.13
N ASN A 2 20.75 -0.69 -14.33
CA ASN A 2 20.71 0.41 -13.35
C ASN A 2 19.97 -0.09 -12.11
N ASP A 3 20.72 -0.32 -11.04
CA ASP A 3 20.24 -0.73 -9.73
C ASP A 3 19.32 0.36 -9.15
N LYS A 4 18.02 0.22 -9.36
CA LYS A 4 17.04 1.03 -8.64
C LYS A 4 17.10 0.61 -7.18
N LYS A 5 17.65 1.46 -6.33
CA LYS A 5 17.66 1.26 -4.88
C LYS A 5 16.22 1.29 -4.37
N LEU A 6 15.89 0.38 -3.46
CA LEU A 6 14.63 0.42 -2.74
C LEU A 6 14.70 1.57 -1.74
N GLU A 7 14.09 2.70 -2.09
CA GLU A 7 13.98 3.88 -1.25
C GLU A 7 12.76 3.77 -0.30
N GLY A 8 12.78 4.52 0.80
CA GLY A 8 11.72 4.53 1.81
C GLY A 8 11.96 3.58 2.98
N ILE A 9 10.96 3.49 3.86
CA ILE A 9 11.00 2.63 5.05
C ILE A 9 10.63 1.21 4.65
N GLN A 10 11.50 0.27 4.95
CA GLN A 10 11.26 -1.16 4.75
C GLN A 10 11.18 -1.83 6.13
N LEU A 11 10.04 -2.42 6.44
CA LEU A 11 9.82 -3.15 7.67
C LEU A 11 9.83 -4.64 7.39
N TRP A 12 10.50 -5.41 8.24
CA TRP A 12 10.50 -6.86 8.21
C TRP A 12 9.57 -7.37 9.30
N ALA A 13 8.60 -8.19 8.91
CA ALA A 13 7.74 -8.89 9.86
C ALA A 13 8.39 -10.22 10.28
N ASP A 14 8.44 -10.49 11.57
CA ASP A 14 8.73 -11.83 12.08
C ASP A 14 7.62 -12.84 11.65
N PRO A 15 7.81 -14.16 11.86
CA PRO A 15 6.86 -15.17 11.43
C PRO A 15 5.43 -14.98 11.97
N ASP A 16 5.27 -14.52 13.21
CA ASP A 16 3.96 -14.36 13.85
C ASP A 16 3.21 -13.16 13.27
N ASN A 17 3.92 -12.03 13.12
CA ASN A 17 3.38 -10.83 12.47
C ASN A 17 3.11 -11.07 10.98
N HIS A 18 3.95 -11.84 10.28
CA HIS A 18 3.72 -12.22 8.90
C HIS A 18 2.42 -13.03 8.75
N LYS A 19 2.20 -14.00 9.64
CA LYS A 19 0.96 -14.79 9.66
C LYS A 19 -0.26 -13.91 9.94
N LEU A 20 -0.17 -13.02 10.93
CA LEU A 20 -1.24 -12.08 11.27
C LEU A 20 -1.62 -11.19 10.07
N VAL A 21 -0.63 -10.59 9.40
CA VAL A 21 -0.87 -9.72 8.23
C VAL A 21 -1.48 -10.51 7.07
N THR A 22 -0.95 -11.70 6.77
CA THR A 22 -1.43 -12.55 5.68
C THR A 22 -2.87 -12.99 5.89
N GLN A 23 -3.23 -13.37 7.12
CA GLN A 23 -4.59 -13.78 7.48
C GLN A 23 -5.56 -12.59 7.50
N ALA A 24 -5.18 -11.49 8.15
CA ALA A 24 -6.03 -10.31 8.29
C ALA A 24 -6.36 -9.66 6.94
N LEU A 25 -5.42 -9.67 5.99
CA LEU A 25 -5.60 -9.11 4.65
C LEU A 25 -5.97 -10.16 3.59
N ASN A 26 -6.18 -11.42 4.00
CA ASN A 26 -6.48 -12.56 3.12
C ASN A 26 -5.53 -12.62 1.90
N ILE A 27 -4.23 -12.53 2.15
CA ILE A 27 -3.21 -12.50 1.09
C ILE A 27 -2.99 -13.93 0.59
N LEU A 28 -3.52 -14.22 -0.60
CA LEU A 28 -3.35 -15.52 -1.26
C LEU A 28 -2.12 -15.57 -2.19
N GLN A 29 -1.73 -14.43 -2.77
CA GLN A 29 -0.61 -14.33 -3.71
C GLN A 29 0.10 -12.97 -3.58
N ILE A 30 1.40 -12.96 -3.85
CA ILE A 30 2.27 -11.78 -3.86
C ILE A 30 2.73 -11.45 -5.29
N PRO A 31 3.01 -10.16 -5.63
CA PRO A 31 2.95 -8.98 -4.76
C PRO A 31 1.53 -8.45 -4.54
N ARG A 32 1.27 -7.93 -3.33
CA ARG A 32 0.01 -7.29 -2.91
C ARG A 32 0.24 -5.82 -2.59
N PHE A 33 -0.72 -4.96 -2.91
CA PHE A 33 -0.65 -3.53 -2.64
C PHE A 33 -1.86 -3.11 -1.78
N LEU A 34 -1.59 -2.24 -0.81
CA LEU A 34 -2.55 -1.73 0.18
C LEU A 34 -2.45 -0.21 0.16
N LEU A 35 -3.59 0.47 0.21
CA LEU A 35 -3.65 1.92 0.36
C LEU A 35 -4.14 2.27 1.77
N LEU A 36 -3.35 3.08 2.46
CA LEU A 36 -3.61 3.58 3.80
C LEU A 36 -3.80 5.09 3.78
N ASP A 37 -4.63 5.60 4.69
CA ASP A 37 -4.68 7.03 4.99
C ASP A 37 -3.58 7.43 6.01
N PRO A 38 -3.33 8.73 6.24
CA PRO A 38 -2.34 9.19 7.21
C PRO A 38 -2.64 8.83 8.68
N LYS A 39 -3.88 8.43 8.99
CA LYS A 39 -4.30 7.99 10.34
C LYS A 39 -4.11 6.48 10.53
N GLY A 40 -3.71 5.76 9.48
CA GLY A 40 -3.50 4.31 9.50
C GLY A 40 -4.74 3.48 9.16
N ASN A 41 -5.81 4.09 8.66
CA ASN A 41 -6.98 3.35 8.20
C ASN A 41 -6.75 2.78 6.80
N ILE A 42 -7.30 1.59 6.55
CA ILE A 42 -7.27 0.95 5.23
C ILE A 42 -8.32 1.62 4.35
N VAL A 43 -7.85 2.30 3.30
CA VAL A 43 -8.72 2.89 2.26
C VAL A 43 -9.05 1.84 1.19
N ASP A 44 -8.04 1.05 0.79
CA ASP A 44 -8.22 -0.03 -0.18
C ASP A 44 -7.26 -1.20 0.12
N ALA A 45 -7.83 -2.35 0.49
CA ALA A 45 -7.11 -3.59 0.77
C ALA A 45 -6.57 -4.32 -0.48
N ASN A 46 -6.98 -3.89 -1.68
CA ASN A 46 -6.59 -4.44 -2.97
C ASN A 46 -6.20 -3.34 -3.97
N ALA A 47 -5.34 -2.43 -3.53
CA ALA A 47 -4.96 -1.30 -4.33
C ALA A 47 -4.29 -1.72 -5.66
N LEU A 48 -4.39 -0.84 -6.65
CA LEU A 48 -3.69 -1.01 -7.91
C LEU A 48 -2.18 -0.99 -7.71
N ARG A 49 -1.45 -1.57 -8.67
CA ARG A 49 0.01 -1.54 -8.65
C ARG A 49 0.52 -0.08 -8.70
N PRO A 50 1.62 0.25 -8.01
CA PRO A 50 2.21 1.60 -8.08
C PRO A 50 2.64 2.02 -9.49
N SER A 51 2.90 1.05 -10.37
CA SER A 51 3.21 1.29 -11.78
C SER A 51 1.97 1.48 -12.67
N ASP A 52 0.76 1.24 -12.16
CA ASP A 52 -0.48 1.43 -12.91
C ASP A 52 -0.75 2.93 -13.08
N LYS A 53 -1.00 3.39 -14.31
CA LYS A 53 -1.23 4.81 -14.59
C LYS A 53 -2.42 5.38 -13.82
N ARG A 54 -3.40 4.54 -13.47
CA ARG A 54 -4.62 4.94 -12.76
C ARG A 54 -4.38 5.27 -11.28
N ILE A 55 -3.26 4.84 -10.68
CA ILE A 55 -2.98 5.09 -9.26
C ILE A 55 -2.81 6.58 -8.97
N ARG A 56 -2.22 7.33 -9.92
CA ARG A 56 -2.02 8.78 -9.79
C ARG A 56 -3.36 9.51 -9.71
N SER A 57 -4.26 9.24 -10.65
CA SER A 57 -5.60 9.83 -10.65
C SER A 57 -6.43 9.45 -9.44
N LEU A 58 -6.23 8.26 -8.86
CA LEU A 58 -6.88 7.87 -7.61
C LEU A 58 -6.34 8.69 -6.43
N LEU A 59 -5.02 8.80 -6.30
CA LEU A 59 -4.37 9.57 -5.23
C LEU A 59 -4.73 11.06 -5.32
N ASP A 60 -4.69 11.65 -6.52
CA ASP A 60 -5.03 13.07 -6.72
C ASP A 60 -6.45 13.38 -6.23
N LYS A 61 -7.41 12.47 -6.49
CA LYS A 61 -8.80 12.61 -5.99
C LYS A 61 -8.88 12.52 -4.47
N LEU A 62 -8.15 11.59 -3.86
CA LEU A 62 -8.17 11.37 -2.41
C LEU A 62 -7.46 12.49 -1.64
N LEU A 63 -6.38 13.04 -2.20
CA LEU A 63 -5.65 14.15 -1.58
C LEU A 63 -6.40 15.48 -1.72
N THR A 64 -6.98 15.76 -2.90
CA THR A 64 -7.75 16.99 -3.10
C THR A 64 -8.99 17.08 -2.19
N THR A 65 -9.59 15.93 -1.82
CA THR A 65 -10.73 15.89 -0.90
C THR A 65 -10.33 15.94 0.58
N ALA A 66 -9.08 15.61 0.93
CA ALA A 66 -8.63 15.60 2.32
C ALA A 66 -8.35 17.01 2.89
N ASP A 67 -8.06 17.99 2.03
CA ASP A 67 -7.72 19.37 2.44
C ASP A 67 -8.94 20.30 2.61
N THR A 68 -10.18 19.79 2.51
CA THR A 68 -11.40 20.62 2.65
C THR A 68 -12.08 20.49 4.02
N LYS A 69 -11.32 20.26 5.11
CA LYS A 69 -11.87 20.29 6.47
C LYS A 69 -10.93 20.87 7.51
#